data_AF-A0AAN9A5J2-F1
#
_entry.id   AF-A0AAN9A5J2-F1
#
_cell.length_a   1.000
_cell.length_b   1.000
_cell.length_c   1.000
_cell.angle_alpha   90.00
_cell.angle_beta   90.00
_cell.angle_gamma   90.00
#
_symmetry.space_group_name_H-M   'P 1'
#
loop_
_entity.id
_entity.type
_entity.pdbx_description
1 polymer ?
#
loop_
_entity_poly.entity_id
_entity_poly.type
_entity_poly.pdbx_seq_one_letter_code
_entity_poly.pdbx_strand_id
1 'polypeptide(L)'
;MQTWPPHNVMRLEDVKARVAMDGIPTKFPIVGPMAEILTILSESLNFTYKQLRPQDENWGMKDGNGTWSGMVGQVVRKEADLGLGPFGIVHSRFQDTSMTIPLHFDTLGILVGKGSSSIDPWGFVMPLTPAVWSAFFFAYLLVCLVHMICLGIKSPISTWPKHFSTALLLYFKTPLKQGMAGKYEDQNYNAQALVYILRYYSATCLLQ
;
A
#
# COMPACT_ATOMS: atom_id res chain seq x y z
N MET A 1 11.74 -13.52 6.74
CA MET A 1 12.42 -12.61 5.79
C MET A 1 13.81 -13.16 5.57
N GLN A 2 14.03 -13.77 4.41
CA GLN A 2 15.33 -14.35 4.06
C GLN A 2 16.23 -13.17 3.67
N THR A 3 17.18 -12.83 4.53
CA THR A 3 18.19 -11.81 4.23
C THR A 3 19.14 -12.41 3.20
N TRP A 4 19.25 -11.77 2.03
CA TRP A 4 20.27 -12.09 1.04
C TRP A 4 21.67 -12.06 1.69
N PRO A 5 22.57 -13.00 1.37
CA PRO A 5 23.94 -12.94 1.86
C PRO A 5 24.62 -11.65 1.37
N PRO A 6 25.60 -11.11 2.11
CA PRO A 6 26.34 -9.94 1.65
C PRO A 6 27.12 -10.33 0.40
N HIS A 7 26.58 -9.98 -0.77
CA HIS A 7 27.37 -9.99 -1.99
C HIS A 7 28.53 -9.01 -1.78
N ASN A 8 29.72 -9.39 -2.22
CA ASN A 8 30.89 -8.51 -2.26
C ASN A 8 30.56 -7.29 -3.14
N VAL A 9 29.97 -6.26 -2.53
CA VAL A 9 29.76 -4.98 -3.19
C VAL A 9 31.15 -4.39 -3.38
N MET A 10 31.64 -4.36 -4.62
CA MET A 10 32.88 -3.67 -4.95
C MET A 10 32.81 -2.25 -4.38
N ARG A 11 33.72 -1.92 -3.47
CA ARG A 11 33.77 -0.57 -2.91
C ARG A 11 34.28 0.37 -3.99
N LEU A 12 33.85 1.63 -3.92
CA LEU A 12 34.32 2.68 -4.83
C LEU A 12 35.85 2.81 -4.84
N GLU A 13 36.51 2.43 -3.75
CA GLU A 13 37.96 2.38 -3.61
C GLU A 13 38.58 1.27 -4.46
N ASP A 14 38.01 0.07 -4.43
CA ASP A 14 38.42 -1.07 -5.25
C ASP A 14 38.28 -0.75 -6.75
N VAL A 15 37.20 -0.03 -7.09
CA VAL A 15 36.94 0.47 -8.44
C VAL A 15 38.01 1.47 -8.88
N LYS A 16 38.31 2.48 -8.06
CA LYS A 16 39.34 3.49 -8.36
C LYS A 16 40.74 2.88 -8.50
N ALA A 17 41.06 1.87 -7.67
CA ALA A 17 42.33 1.17 -7.73
C ALA A 17 42.50 0.38 -9.04
N ARG A 18 41.45 -0.31 -9.51
CA ARG A 18 41.48 -1.05 -10.80
C ARG A 18 41.63 -0.12 -12.00
N VAL A 19 40.92 1.00 -12.00
CA VAL A 19 41.01 2.01 -13.05
C VAL A 19 42.43 2.56 -13.20
N ALA A 20 43.15 2.70 -12.09
CA ALA A 20 44.55 3.11 -12.11
C ALA A 20 45.50 2.01 -12.63
N MET A 21 45.12 0.72 -12.51
CA MET A 21 45.92 -0.44 -12.94
C MET A 21 45.79 -0.74 -14.44
N ASP A 22 44.61 -0.58 -15.03
CA ASP A 22 44.38 -0.98 -16.42
C ASP A 22 45.13 -0.11 -17.44
N GLY A 23 45.66 1.05 -17.03
CA GLY A 23 46.53 1.89 -17.87
C GLY A 23 45.87 2.43 -19.15
N ILE A 24 44.56 2.20 -19.34
CA ILE A 24 43.79 2.68 -20.49
C ILE A 24 43.43 4.15 -20.21
N PRO A 25 43.98 5.13 -20.95
CA PRO A 25 43.68 6.54 -20.74
C PRO A 25 42.28 6.82 -21.29
N THR A 26 41.25 6.45 -20.53
CA THR A 26 39.87 6.80 -20.82
C THR A 26 39.47 8.01 -19.97
N LYS A 27 38.73 8.94 -20.56
CA LYS A 27 38.14 10.08 -19.85
C LYS A 27 37.14 9.62 -18.78
N PHE A 28 36.62 8.39 -18.90
CA PHE A 28 35.68 7.77 -17.98
C PHE A 28 35.98 6.27 -17.81
N PRO A 29 36.30 5.80 -16.61
CA PRO A 29 36.48 4.38 -16.39
C PRO A 29 35.17 3.60 -16.56
N ILE A 30 35.21 2.48 -17.29
CA ILE A 30 34.10 1.54 -17.39
C ILE A 30 34.22 0.52 -16.27
N VAL A 31 33.20 0.43 -15.44
CA VAL A 31 33.20 -0.40 -14.23
C VAL A 31 31.87 -1.14 -14.12
N GLY A 32 31.86 -2.25 -13.39
CA GLY A 32 30.67 -3.07 -13.17
C GLY A 32 30.63 -4.34 -14.03
N PRO A 33 29.53 -5.11 -13.96
CA PRO A 33 29.50 -6.50 -14.45
C PRO A 33 29.82 -6.63 -15.95
N MET A 34 29.33 -5.72 -16.78
CA MET A 34 29.59 -5.77 -18.23
C MET A 34 31.04 -5.41 -18.57
N ALA A 35 31.69 -4.56 -17.76
CA ALA A 35 33.11 -4.25 -17.93
C ALA A 35 33.97 -5.49 -17.62
N GLU A 36 33.65 -6.20 -16.54
CA GLU A 36 34.33 -7.44 -16.17
C GLU A 36 34.20 -8.52 -17.25
N ILE A 37 33.00 -8.68 -17.81
CA ILE A 37 32.77 -9.60 -18.93
C ILE A 37 33.62 -9.21 -20.13
N LEU A 38 33.69 -7.92 -20.48
CA LEU A 38 34.53 -7.46 -21.60
C LEU A 38 36.02 -7.73 -21.35
N THR A 39 36.51 -7.49 -20.13
CA THR A 39 37.90 -7.79 -19.76
C THR A 39 38.20 -9.29 -19.89
N ILE A 40 37.35 -10.15 -19.31
CA ILE A 40 37.50 -11.61 -19.41
C ILE A 40 37.50 -12.07 -20.87
N LEU A 41 36.60 -11.51 -21.70
CA LEU A 41 36.57 -11.81 -23.13
C LEU A 41 37.85 -11.36 -23.83
N SER A 42 38.34 -10.16 -23.52
CA SER A 42 39.56 -9.61 -24.13
C SER A 42 40.80 -10.46 -23.81
N GLU A 43 40.90 -10.95 -22.58
CA GLU A 43 41.99 -11.84 -22.14
C GLU A 43 41.84 -13.24 -22.76
N SER A 44 40.62 -13.78 -22.78
CA SER A 44 40.36 -15.14 -23.29
C SER A 44 40.50 -15.25 -24.81
N LEU A 45 40.13 -14.20 -25.54
CA LEU A 45 40.15 -14.15 -27.00
C LEU A 45 41.35 -13.35 -27.55
N ASN A 46 42.19 -12.81 -26.66
CA ASN A 46 43.40 -12.05 -26.97
C ASN A 46 43.15 -10.87 -27.94
N PHE A 47 42.18 -10.02 -27.62
CA PHE A 47 41.93 -8.78 -28.36
C PHE A 47 42.10 -7.55 -27.46
N THR A 48 42.36 -6.40 -28.08
CA THR A 48 42.32 -5.10 -27.42
C THR A 48 41.08 -4.34 -27.85
N TYR A 49 40.59 -3.47 -26.99
CA TYR A 49 39.39 -2.68 -27.26
C TYR A 49 39.62 -1.20 -26.95
N LYS A 50 38.87 -0.35 -27.64
CA LYS A 50 38.76 1.07 -27.35
C LYS A 50 37.32 1.41 -27.07
N GLN A 51 37.09 2.22 -26.05
CA GLN A 51 35.76 2.70 -25.74
C GLN A 51 35.31 3.79 -26.72
N LEU A 52 34.09 3.64 -27.22
CA LEU A 52 33.35 4.69 -27.91
C LEU A 52 32.04 4.91 -27.16
N ARG A 53 31.72 6.18 -26.87
CA ARG A 53 30.41 6.58 -26.31
C ARG A 53 29.60 7.22 -27.44
N PRO A 54 28.29 6.91 -27.58
CA PRO A 54 27.44 7.61 -28.52
C PRO A 54 27.28 9.09 -28.13
N GLN A 55 27.25 9.97 -29.13
CA GLN A 55 27.15 11.43 -28.88
C GLN A 55 25.82 11.83 -28.22
N ASP A 56 24.76 11.08 -28.48
CA ASP A 56 23.42 11.30 -27.95
C ASP A 56 23.17 10.60 -26.60
N GLU A 57 24.16 9.86 -26.09
CA GLU A 57 24.09 9.08 -24.84
C GLU A 57 22.94 8.07 -24.76
N ASN A 58 22.35 7.68 -25.90
CA ASN A 58 21.19 6.80 -25.95
C ASN A 58 21.55 5.34 -26.30
N TRP A 59 20.70 4.41 -25.88
CA TRP A 59 20.78 2.99 -26.28
C TRP A 59 20.57 2.77 -27.77
N GLY A 60 19.77 3.64 -28.39
CA GLY A 60 19.39 3.59 -29.79
C GLY A 60 17.94 3.21 -30.01
N MET A 61 17.30 3.95 -30.89
CA MET A 61 15.92 3.78 -31.33
C MET A 61 15.91 3.88 -32.85
N LYS A 62 15.03 3.11 -33.50
CA LYS A 62 14.84 3.18 -34.94
C LYS A 62 13.83 4.28 -35.24
N ASP A 63 14.27 5.32 -35.94
CA ASP A 63 13.41 6.40 -36.39
C ASP A 63 12.49 5.92 -37.53
N GLY A 64 11.42 6.68 -37.81
CA GLY A 64 10.46 6.34 -38.87
C GLY A 64 11.08 6.28 -40.28
N ASN A 65 12.24 6.89 -40.47
CA ASN A 65 13.03 6.81 -41.72
C ASN A 65 13.92 5.55 -41.79
N GLY A 66 13.88 4.68 -40.78
CA GLY A 66 14.68 3.45 -40.70
C GLY A 66 16.09 3.62 -40.12
N THR A 67 16.49 4.84 -39.74
CA THR A 67 17.81 5.12 -39.19
C THR A 67 17.86 4.80 -37.70
N TRP A 68 18.98 4.28 -37.24
CA TRP A 68 19.22 4.01 -35.82
C TRP A 68 20.02 5.14 -35.15
N SER A 69 19.52 5.61 -34.01
CA SER A 69 20.25 6.48 -33.07
C SER A 69 21.08 5.67 -32.07
N GLY A 70 21.81 6.34 -31.17
CA GLY A 70 22.48 5.72 -30.03
C GLY A 70 23.53 4.66 -30.35
N MET A 71 23.80 3.82 -29.35
CA MET A 71 24.78 2.72 -29.45
C MET A 71 24.45 1.74 -30.58
N VAL A 72 23.17 1.39 -30.77
CA VAL A 72 22.78 0.53 -31.90
C VAL A 72 23.09 1.19 -33.24
N GLY A 73 22.85 2.50 -33.37
CA GLY A 73 23.19 3.24 -34.57
C GLY A 73 24.68 3.19 -34.91
N GLN A 74 25.55 3.31 -33.90
CA GLN A 74 27.00 3.21 -34.09
C GLN A 74 27.41 1.82 -34.61
N VAL A 75 26.80 0.75 -34.09
CA VAL A 75 27.08 -0.62 -34.56
C VAL A 75 26.55 -0.82 -35.99
N VAL A 76 25.32 -0.39 -36.28
CA VAL A 76 24.72 -0.51 -37.62
C VAL A 76 25.51 0.26 -38.67
N ARG A 77 26.00 1.47 -38.33
CA ARG A 77 26.85 2.29 -39.22
C ARG A 77 28.32 1.86 -39.24
N LYS A 78 28.69 0.80 -38.51
CA LYS A 78 30.06 0.28 -38.39
C LYS A 78 31.07 1.30 -37.82
N GLU A 79 30.58 2.19 -36.97
CA GLU A 79 31.40 3.10 -36.17
C GLU A 79 31.94 2.39 -34.91
N ALA A 80 31.27 1.31 -34.48
CA ALA A 80 31.68 0.42 -33.39
C ALA A 80 31.44 -1.05 -33.77
N ASP A 81 32.31 -1.95 -33.31
CA ASP A 81 32.20 -3.38 -33.59
C ASP A 81 31.22 -4.11 -32.65
N LEU A 82 31.02 -3.56 -31.44
CA LEU A 82 30.28 -4.17 -30.34
C LEU A 82 29.56 -3.07 -29.55
N GLY A 83 28.27 -3.29 -29.27
CA GLY A 83 27.53 -2.52 -28.26
C GLY A 83 27.53 -3.25 -26.93
N LEU A 84 28.13 -2.65 -25.89
CA LEU A 84 28.16 -3.22 -24.54
C LEU A 84 27.08 -2.59 -23.65
N GLY A 85 26.17 -3.41 -23.11
CA GLY A 85 25.19 -2.96 -22.15
C GLY A 85 23.99 -3.90 -21.99
N PRO A 86 23.06 -3.61 -21.06
CA PRO A 86 21.83 -4.38 -20.84
C PRO A 86 20.82 -4.21 -22.00
N PHE A 87 21.18 -4.70 -23.19
CA PHE A 87 20.28 -4.70 -24.33
C PHE A 87 19.25 -5.83 -24.21
N GLY A 88 17.97 -5.46 -24.24
CA GLY A 88 16.89 -6.42 -24.42
C GLY A 88 16.90 -7.01 -25.83
N ILE A 89 16.74 -8.33 -25.92
CA ILE A 89 16.59 -9.03 -27.20
C ILE A 89 15.16 -8.81 -27.69
N VAL A 90 15.03 -7.93 -28.69
CA VAL A 90 13.74 -7.58 -29.31
C VAL A 90 13.87 -7.66 -30.83
N HIS A 91 12.77 -8.00 -31.50
CA HIS A 91 12.75 -8.23 -32.94
C HIS A 91 13.30 -7.06 -33.75
N SER A 92 12.90 -5.82 -33.42
CA SER A 92 13.34 -4.63 -34.15
C SER A 92 14.85 -4.45 -34.16
N ARG A 93 15.53 -4.71 -33.03
CA ARG A 93 17.00 -4.64 -32.95
C ARG A 93 17.64 -5.83 -33.66
N PHE A 94 17.12 -7.03 -33.43
CA PHE A 94 17.67 -8.27 -33.98
C PHE A 94 17.60 -8.34 -35.52
N GLN A 95 16.69 -7.59 -36.15
CA GLN A 95 16.62 -7.48 -37.61
C GLN A 95 17.86 -6.81 -38.23
N ASP A 96 18.44 -5.82 -37.56
CA ASP A 96 19.54 -5.00 -38.10
C ASP A 96 20.87 -5.27 -37.39
N THR A 97 20.86 -6.00 -36.27
CA THR A 97 22.06 -6.37 -35.51
C THR A 97 22.06 -7.85 -35.11
N SER A 98 23.26 -8.42 -34.97
CA SER A 98 23.43 -9.75 -34.38
C SER A 98 23.60 -9.63 -32.85
N MET A 99 22.85 -10.43 -32.10
CA MET A 99 22.91 -10.47 -30.64
C MET A 99 23.51 -11.79 -30.15
N THR A 100 24.17 -11.75 -29.00
CA THR A 100 24.65 -12.96 -28.32
C THR A 100 23.48 -13.74 -27.73
N ILE A 101 23.78 -14.92 -27.16
CA ILE A 101 22.84 -15.56 -26.24
C ILE A 101 22.53 -14.62 -25.05
N PRO A 102 21.34 -14.71 -24.44
CA PRO A 102 21.01 -13.91 -23.27
C PRO A 102 21.97 -14.21 -22.12
N LEU A 103 22.63 -13.17 -21.59
CA LEU A 103 23.50 -13.29 -20.41
C LEU A 103 22.70 -13.24 -19.09
N HIS A 104 21.53 -12.61 -19.10
CA HIS A 104 20.66 -12.46 -17.94
C HIS A 104 19.19 -12.41 -18.37
N PHE A 105 18.31 -12.95 -17.54
CA PHE A 105 16.86 -12.85 -17.71
C PHE A 105 16.31 -11.92 -16.64
N ASP A 106 15.67 -10.84 -17.08
CA ASP A 106 15.02 -9.87 -16.20
C ASP A 106 13.50 -9.89 -16.40
N THR A 107 12.76 -9.44 -15.40
CA THR A 107 11.29 -9.36 -15.43
C THR A 107 10.85 -7.92 -15.24
N LEU A 108 9.89 -7.47 -16.05
CA LEU A 108 9.29 -6.15 -15.89
C LEU A 108 8.46 -6.10 -14.60
N GLY A 109 8.88 -5.24 -13.66
CA GLY A 109 8.17 -4.98 -12.42
C GLY A 109 7.63 -3.55 -12.35
N ILE A 110 6.49 -3.37 -11.69
CA ILE A 110 5.99 -2.04 -11.34
C ILE A 110 6.53 -1.68 -9.96
N LEU A 111 7.34 -0.62 -9.89
CA LEU A 111 7.80 -0.08 -8.62
C LEU A 111 6.78 0.95 -8.12
N VAL A 112 6.19 0.67 -6.96
CA VAL A 112 5.29 1.60 -6.26
C VAL A 112 5.94 2.10 -4.98
N GLY A 113 5.72 3.38 -4.67
CA GLY A 113 6.14 3.95 -3.40
C GLY A 113 5.49 3.19 -2.24
N LYS A 114 6.27 2.86 -1.21
CA LYS A 114 5.72 2.30 0.01
C LYS A 114 4.82 3.36 0.66
N GLY A 115 3.51 3.13 0.67
CA GLY A 115 2.57 4.03 1.33
C GLY A 115 2.88 4.17 2.83
N SER A 116 2.66 5.36 3.39
CA SER A 116 2.70 5.58 4.83
C SER A 116 1.42 5.02 5.44
N SER A 117 1.50 3.86 6.10
CA SER A 117 0.39 3.33 6.87
C SER A 117 0.31 4.06 8.23
N SER A 118 -0.34 5.22 8.28
CA SER A 118 -0.79 5.79 9.55
C SER A 118 -2.11 5.13 9.93
N ILE A 119 -2.12 4.39 11.04
CA ILE A 119 -3.36 3.85 11.61
C ILE A 119 -4.10 5.01 12.26
N ASP A 120 -5.32 5.30 11.82
CA ASP A 120 -6.19 6.29 12.47
C ASP A 120 -6.81 5.67 13.74
N PRO A 121 -6.48 6.17 14.95
CA PRO A 121 -7.04 5.65 16.20
C PRO A 121 -8.56 5.86 16.31
N TRP A 122 -9.14 6.78 15.54
CA TRP A 122 -10.58 7.05 15.50
C TRP A 122 -11.28 6.35 14.33
N GLY A 123 -10.57 5.48 13.60
CA GLY A 123 -11.11 4.81 12.42
C GLY A 123 -12.37 3.97 12.68
N PHE A 124 -12.62 3.58 13.93
CA PHE A 124 -13.85 2.91 14.32
C PHE A 124 -15.11 3.80 14.26
N VAL A 125 -14.96 5.13 14.25
CA VAL A 125 -16.07 6.10 14.15
C VAL A 125 -16.43 6.40 12.69
N MET A 126 -15.45 6.26 11.78
CA MET A 126 -15.58 6.56 10.34
C MET A 126 -16.67 5.81 9.58
N PRO A 127 -17.10 4.58 9.95
CA PRO A 127 -18.16 3.88 9.22
C PRO A 127 -19.52 4.59 9.25
N LEU A 128 -19.76 5.50 10.20
CA LEU A 128 -21.02 6.23 10.36
C LEU A 128 -20.80 7.73 10.18
N THR A 129 -21.69 8.38 9.42
CA THR A 129 -21.60 9.83 9.20
C THR A 129 -21.98 10.60 10.47
N PRO A 130 -21.50 11.84 10.65
CA PRO A 130 -21.91 12.69 11.78
C PRO A 130 -23.42 12.86 11.91
N ALA A 131 -24.16 12.81 10.78
CA ALA A 131 -25.61 12.87 10.77
C ALA A 131 -26.28 11.61 11.38
N VAL A 132 -25.70 10.43 11.18
CA VAL A 132 -26.21 9.19 11.80
C VAL A 132 -25.91 9.18 13.30
N TRP A 133 -24.72 9.64 13.70
CA TRP A 133 -24.39 9.82 15.12
C TRP A 133 -25.32 10.80 15.82
N SER A 134 -25.63 11.95 15.19
CA SER A 134 -26.57 12.91 15.75
C SER A 134 -27.99 12.35 15.80
N ALA A 135 -28.42 11.57 14.80
CA ALA A 135 -29.71 10.89 14.82
C ALA A 135 -29.83 9.91 16.02
N PHE A 136 -28.80 9.12 16.33
CA PHE A 136 -28.79 8.28 17.52
C PHE A 136 -28.92 9.10 18.82
N PHE A 137 -28.21 10.21 18.91
CA PHE A 137 -28.28 11.11 20.07
C PHE A 137 -29.69 11.71 20.25
N PHE A 138 -30.31 12.24 19.19
CA PHE A 138 -31.67 12.81 19.27
C PHE A 138 -32.74 11.74 19.52
N ALA A 139 -32.64 10.57 18.88
CA ALA A 139 -33.53 9.45 19.14
C ALA A 139 -33.47 9.00 20.61
N TYR A 140 -32.26 8.94 21.18
CA TYR A 140 -32.06 8.62 22.59
C TYR A 140 -32.73 9.62 23.53
N LEU A 141 -32.55 10.93 23.28
CA LEU A 141 -33.22 11.98 24.06
C LEU A 141 -34.74 11.92 23.94
N LEU A 142 -35.27 11.67 22.74
CA LEU A 142 -36.70 11.55 22.50
C LEU A 142 -37.32 10.39 23.30
N VAL A 143 -36.68 9.22 23.29
CA VAL A 143 -37.15 8.05 24.05
C VAL A 143 -37.12 8.33 25.55
N CYS A 144 -36.07 8.97 26.06
CA CYS A 144 -35.99 9.36 27.47
C CYS A 144 -37.07 10.37 27.85
N LEU A 145 -37.35 11.35 26.98
CA LEU A 145 -38.40 12.35 27.18
C LEU A 145 -39.79 11.71 27.25
N VAL A 146 -40.12 10.84 26.29
CA VAL A 146 -41.40 10.13 26.26
C VAL A 146 -41.57 9.28 27.53
N HIS A 147 -40.52 8.56 27.95
CA HIS A 147 -40.55 7.77 29.18
C HIS A 147 -40.86 8.64 30.42
N MET A 148 -40.20 9.80 30.52
CA MET A 148 -40.41 10.75 31.63
C MET A 148 -41.83 11.31 31.64
N ILE A 149 -42.40 11.65 30.48
CA ILE A 149 -43.77 12.14 30.38
C ILE A 149 -44.77 11.05 30.81
N CYS A 150 -44.62 9.83 30.27
CA CYS A 150 -45.54 8.73 30.57
C CYS A 150 -45.55 8.32 32.05
N LEU A 151 -44.39 8.29 32.71
CA LEU A 151 -44.31 7.98 34.16
C LEU A 151 -44.63 9.19 35.03
N GLY A 152 -44.26 10.39 34.59
CA GLY A 152 -44.49 11.64 35.30
C GLY A 152 -45.98 11.97 35.46
N ILE A 153 -46.81 11.63 34.47
CA ILE A 153 -48.28 11.77 34.55
C ILE A 153 -48.87 10.92 35.68
N LYS A 154 -48.21 9.80 36.04
CA LYS A 154 -48.73 8.82 37.01
C LYS A 154 -48.07 8.89 38.39
N SER A 155 -47.05 9.75 38.58
CA SER A 155 -46.18 9.69 39.76
C SER A 155 -45.91 11.08 40.38
N PRO A 156 -45.73 11.17 41.72
CA PRO A 156 -45.39 12.42 42.37
C PRO A 156 -44.06 13.00 41.87
N ILE A 157 -43.93 14.32 41.81
CA ILE A 157 -42.71 14.97 41.27
C ILE A 157 -41.41 14.56 42.00
N SER A 158 -41.50 14.14 43.26
CA SER A 158 -40.37 13.64 44.04
C SER A 158 -39.77 12.33 43.52
N THR A 159 -40.50 11.54 42.72
CA THR A 159 -40.00 10.27 42.15
C THR A 159 -39.34 10.45 40.78
N TRP A 160 -39.47 11.62 40.15
CA TRP A 160 -38.95 11.91 38.81
C TRP A 160 -37.45 11.70 38.65
N PRO A 161 -36.57 12.06 39.63
CA PRO A 161 -35.15 11.77 39.53
C PRO A 161 -34.83 10.27 39.39
N LYS A 162 -35.65 9.41 40.03
CA LYS A 162 -35.51 7.94 39.94
C LYS A 162 -35.98 7.40 38.58
N HIS A 163 -37.04 7.97 38.03
CA HIS A 163 -37.51 7.63 36.69
C HIS A 163 -36.50 8.04 35.62
N PHE A 164 -35.89 9.22 35.78
CA PHE A 164 -34.84 9.71 34.88
C PHE A 164 -33.60 8.81 34.89
N SER A 165 -33.09 8.47 36.08
CA SER A 165 -31.91 7.61 36.19
C SER A 165 -32.18 6.20 35.65
N THR A 166 -33.39 5.68 35.86
CA THR A 166 -33.81 4.38 35.33
C THR A 166 -33.92 4.39 33.81
N ALA A 167 -34.55 5.42 33.21
CA ALA A 167 -34.63 5.58 31.76
C ALA A 167 -33.24 5.66 31.13
N LEU A 168 -32.37 6.52 31.68
CA LEU A 168 -30.99 6.69 31.21
C LEU A 168 -30.23 5.35 31.19
N LEU A 169 -30.26 4.60 32.30
CA LEU A 169 -29.53 3.34 32.41
C LEU A 169 -30.10 2.23 31.53
N LEU A 170 -31.42 2.13 31.40
CA LEU A 170 -32.06 1.10 30.57
C LEU A 170 -31.79 1.33 29.08
N TYR A 171 -32.00 2.54 28.59
CA TYR A 171 -31.85 2.84 27.17
C TYR A 171 -30.38 2.90 26.74
N PHE A 172 -29.44 3.23 27.64
CA PHE A 172 -28.02 3.14 27.34
C PHE A 172 -27.52 1.69 27.24
N LYS A 173 -28.00 0.80 28.12
CA LYS A 173 -27.55 -0.61 28.17
C LYS A 173 -28.14 -1.50 27.09
N THR A 174 -29.37 -1.21 26.64
CA THR A 174 -30.09 -2.07 25.69
C THR A 174 -29.38 -2.22 24.34
N PRO A 175 -28.89 -1.14 23.68
CA PRO A 175 -28.12 -1.26 22.43
C PRO A 175 -26.76 -1.92 22.62
N LEU A 176 -26.15 -1.76 23.80
CA LEU A 176 -24.88 -2.39 24.16
C LEU A 176 -25.01 -3.90 24.40
N LYS A 177 -26.24 -4.45 24.39
CA LYS A 177 -26.56 -5.85 24.71
C LYS A 177 -25.95 -6.32 26.04
N GLN A 178 -25.72 -5.40 26.96
CA GLN A 178 -25.23 -5.71 28.29
C GLN A 178 -26.43 -6.10 29.16
N GLY A 179 -26.62 -7.40 29.38
CA GLY A 179 -27.66 -7.94 30.26
C GLY A 179 -27.51 -7.43 31.69
N MET A 180 -28.63 -7.28 32.40
CA MET A 180 -28.63 -6.89 33.82
C MET A 180 -28.22 -8.09 34.69
N ALA A 181 -26.92 -8.24 34.96
CA ALA A 181 -26.46 -9.08 36.07
C ALA A 181 -26.88 -8.40 37.38
N GLY A 182 -27.84 -9.01 38.06
CA GLY A 182 -28.54 -8.45 39.20
C GLY A 182 -27.67 -8.24 40.44
N LYS A 183 -27.90 -7.09 41.09
CA LYS A 183 -28.19 -7.01 42.53
C LYS A 183 -29.52 -6.24 42.68
N TYR A 184 -30.60 -6.87 42.24
CA TYR A 184 -31.99 -6.52 42.58
C TYR A 184 -32.74 -7.84 42.63
N GLU A 185 -32.30 -8.69 43.55
CA GLU A 185 -32.98 -9.87 44.03
C GLU A 185 -33.97 -9.43 45.10
N ASP A 186 -34.91 -8.56 44.70
CA ASP A 186 -36.17 -8.44 45.41
C ASP A 186 -37.26 -7.87 44.51
N GLN A 187 -38.33 -8.67 44.41
CA GLN A 187 -39.68 -8.36 43.97
C GLN A 187 -39.89 -7.94 42.50
N ASN A 188 -40.31 -8.93 41.69
CA ASN A 188 -41.46 -8.96 40.76
C ASN A 188 -41.72 -7.81 39.73
N TYR A 189 -41.06 -6.67 39.81
CA TYR A 189 -41.30 -5.48 38.97
C TYR A 189 -40.44 -5.45 37.70
N ASN A 190 -39.26 -6.06 37.70
CA ASN A 190 -38.32 -5.99 36.56
C ASN A 190 -38.70 -6.93 35.41
N ALA A 191 -39.19 -8.14 35.71
CA ALA A 191 -39.77 -9.01 34.69
C ALA A 191 -41.07 -8.41 34.15
N GLN A 192 -41.88 -7.79 35.01
CA GLN A 192 -43.09 -7.10 34.59
C GLN A 192 -42.78 -5.89 33.69
N ALA A 193 -41.78 -5.06 33.97
CA ALA A 193 -41.46 -3.90 33.14
C ALA A 193 -40.98 -4.28 31.72
N LEU A 194 -40.10 -5.29 31.60
CA LEU A 194 -39.67 -5.81 30.30
C LEU A 194 -40.82 -6.51 29.56
N VAL A 195 -41.65 -7.29 30.27
CA VAL A 195 -42.87 -7.89 29.69
C VAL A 195 -43.92 -6.83 29.33
N TYR A 196 -44.02 -5.72 30.06
CA TYR A 196 -44.92 -4.61 29.75
C TYR A 196 -44.45 -3.85 28.52
N ILE A 197 -43.15 -3.58 28.39
CA ILE A 197 -42.59 -2.93 27.21
C ILE A 197 -42.75 -3.85 25.99
N LEU A 198 -42.41 -5.13 26.11
CA LEU A 198 -42.61 -6.11 25.03
C LEU A 198 -44.09 -6.34 24.68
N ARG A 199 -45.00 -6.36 25.67
CA ARG A 199 -46.44 -6.43 25.42
C ARG A 199 -47.00 -5.16 24.77
N TYR A 200 -46.51 -3.99 25.17
CA TYR A 200 -46.91 -2.70 24.59
C TYR A 200 -46.51 -2.59 23.11
N TYR A 201 -45.31 -3.06 22.75
CA TYR A 201 -44.88 -3.16 21.35
C TYR A 201 -45.61 -4.27 20.56
N SER A 202 -45.98 -5.39 21.19
CA SER A 202 -46.76 -6.45 20.50
C SER A 202 -48.22 -6.05 20.24
N ALA A 203 -48.83 -5.23 21.11
CA ALA A 203 -50.21 -4.79 20.97
C ALA A 203 -50.41 -3.70 19.91
N THR A 204 -49.36 -2.95 19.55
CA THR A 204 -49.41 -1.93 18.49
C THR A 204 -49.26 -2.53 17.09
N CYS A 205 -48.65 -3.71 16.94
CA CYS A 205 -48.60 -4.44 15.66
C CYS A 205 -49.87 -5.24 15.34
N LEU A 206 -50.80 -5.44 16.29
CA LEU A 206 -52.04 -6.19 16.10
C LEU A 206 -53.27 -5.30 15.88
N LEU A 207 -53.07 -3.98 15.71
CA LEU A 207 -54.12 -3.00 15.42
C LEU A 207 -53.91 -2.27 14.07
N GLN A 208 -53.37 -2.99 13.08
CA GLN A 208 -53.54 -2.73 11.65
C GLN A 208 -54.16 -3.96 10.99
#